data_AF-A0A3N7FV65-F1
#
_entry.id   AF-A0A3N7FV65-F1
#
_cell.length_a   1.000
_cell.length_b   1.000
_cell.length_c   1.000
_cell.angle_alpha   90.00
_cell.angle_beta   90.00
_cell.angle_gamma   90.00
#
_symmetry.space_group_name_H-M   'P 1'
#
loop_
_entity.id
_entity.type
_entity.pdbx_description
1 polymer ?
#
loop_
_entity_poly.entity_id
_entity_poly.type
_entity_poly.pdbx_seq_one_letter_code
_entity_poly.pdbx_strand_id
1 'polypeptide(L)'
;MLRTGQLIAIKRCRQGSVQGGLEFNAEIEVLSRVHHKNIVNLVGFCFERGEQMLIYEFVRNGSLRDSLSGLSGIWLDWRRRLNVALGAARGLAYLHELVNPRIIHRDVKSANILLDESLNAKVADFGLSKPMDNSELILATTQVKGTRGYIDPEYQKTLLLTEKSDVYGFGVVLLELVSGRKPLERGKYLVAEVSSSLDRKKDLYSLHELLDPSIGLDTKPKGLDKIVDLAMKCVQEKGSDRPTMGEVVKEIENILHLAGLNPNAEAESTSASFEEASQDEFPPSLKEEELSLS
;
A
#
# COMPACT_ATOMS: atom_id res chain seq x y z
N MET A 1 -7.59 -1.78 23.91
CA MET A 1 -7.37 -0.39 24.32
C MET A 1 -6.38 -0.39 25.48
N LEU A 2 -5.38 0.48 25.49
CA LEU A 2 -4.46 0.63 26.62
C LEU A 2 -5.17 1.27 27.82
N ARG A 3 -4.59 1.17 29.03
CA ARG A 3 -5.11 1.84 30.23
C ARG A 3 -5.27 3.36 30.07
N THR A 4 -4.58 3.94 29.10
CA THR A 4 -4.64 5.35 28.72
C THR A 4 -5.87 5.72 27.88
N GLY A 5 -6.71 4.76 27.47
CA GLY A 5 -7.83 4.99 26.54
C GLY A 5 -7.44 4.92 25.06
N GLN A 6 -6.15 4.72 24.75
CA GLN A 6 -5.68 4.63 23.37
C GLN A 6 -6.09 3.30 22.71
N LEU A 7 -6.73 3.38 21.55
CA LEU A 7 -7.01 2.22 20.70
C LEU A 7 -5.71 1.68 20.09
N ILE A 8 -5.60 0.34 20.04
CA ILE A 8 -4.43 -0.38 19.54
C ILE A 8 -4.89 -1.51 18.63
N ALA A 9 -4.04 -1.88 17.66
CA ALA A 9 -4.17 -3.11 16.90
C ALA A 9 -3.16 -4.14 17.41
N ILE A 10 -3.57 -5.39 17.56
CA ILE A 10 -2.69 -6.48 18.02
C ILE A 10 -2.59 -7.52 16.90
N LYS A 11 -1.38 -7.72 16.36
CA LYS A 11 -1.06 -8.80 15.42
C LYS A 11 -0.45 -9.94 16.23
N ARG A 12 -1.17 -11.06 16.36
CA ARG A 12 -0.69 -12.26 17.05
C ARG A 12 -0.17 -13.27 16.02
N CYS A 13 1.10 -13.65 16.13
CA CYS A 13 1.69 -14.67 15.28
C CYS A 13 1.13 -16.06 15.65
N ARG A 14 0.93 -16.92 14.65
CA ARG A 14 0.48 -18.30 14.88
C ARG A 14 1.57 -19.09 15.61
N GLN A 15 1.22 -19.71 16.73
CA GLN A 15 2.14 -20.56 17.50
C GLN A 15 2.74 -21.66 16.61
N GLY A 16 4.06 -21.87 16.73
CA GLY A 16 4.81 -22.88 15.97
C GLY A 16 5.18 -22.50 14.52
N SER A 17 4.78 -21.32 14.03
CA SER A 17 5.16 -20.86 12.69
C SER A 17 6.60 -20.36 12.66
N VAL A 18 7.51 -21.12 12.04
CA VAL A 18 8.91 -20.69 11.83
C VAL A 18 8.96 -19.40 11.02
N GLN A 19 8.18 -19.31 9.94
CA GLN A 19 8.09 -18.11 9.11
C GLN A 19 7.52 -16.93 9.89
N GLY A 20 6.50 -17.16 10.72
CA GLY A 20 5.91 -16.12 11.57
C GLY A 20 6.88 -15.58 12.62
N GLY A 21 7.73 -16.43 13.19
CA GLY A 21 8.78 -15.99 14.12
C GLY A 21 9.87 -15.15 13.46
N LEU A 22 10.24 -15.46 12.21
CA LEU A 22 11.17 -14.63 11.42
C LEU A 22 10.56 -13.27 11.08
N GLU A 23 9.30 -13.25 10.64
CA GLU A 23 8.55 -12.01 10.33
C GLU A 23 8.40 -11.12 11.56
N PHE A 24 8.09 -11.72 12.72
CA PHE A 24 7.99 -11.01 14.00
C PHE A 24 9.29 -10.26 14.35
N ASN A 25 10.43 -10.95 14.28
CA ASN A 25 11.73 -10.33 14.59
C ASN A 25 12.11 -9.24 13.58
N ALA A 26 11.89 -9.48 12.28
CA ALA A 26 12.16 -8.49 11.24
C ALA A 26 11.33 -7.21 11.44
N GLU A 27 10.06 -7.37 11.79
CA GLU A 27 9.16 -6.24 12.01
C GLU A 27 9.56 -5.40 13.24
N ILE A 28 9.99 -6.04 14.34
CA ILE A 28 10.55 -5.32 15.51
C ILE A 28 11.84 -4.58 15.13
N GLU A 29 12.75 -5.25 14.43
CA GLU A 29 14.03 -4.66 14.04
C GLU A 29 13.84 -3.39 13.21
N VAL A 30 12.94 -3.43 12.24
CA VAL A 30 12.63 -2.29 11.37
C VAL A 30 11.86 -1.21 12.12
N LEU A 31 10.69 -1.54 12.69
CA LEU A 31 9.78 -0.55 13.27
C LEU A 31 10.28 0.07 14.56
N SER A 32 11.28 -0.51 15.23
CA SER A 32 11.95 0.14 16.36
C SER A 32 12.82 1.34 15.97
N ARG A 33 13.18 1.46 14.68
CA ARG A 33 14.11 2.49 14.17
C ARG A 33 13.45 3.48 13.23
N VAL A 34 12.30 3.14 12.63
CA VAL A 34 11.60 4.01 11.68
C VAL A 34 10.45 4.76 12.32
N HIS A 35 10.39 6.07 12.12
CA HIS A 35 9.31 6.92 12.60
C HIS A 35 8.96 7.94 11.52
N HIS A 36 7.79 7.77 10.90
CA HIS A 36 7.32 8.65 9.83
C HIS A 36 5.80 8.70 9.81
N LYS A 37 5.21 9.86 9.49
CA LYS A 37 3.75 10.04 9.49
C LYS A 37 3.00 9.07 8.56
N ASN A 38 3.66 8.64 7.48
CA ASN A 38 3.13 7.68 6.50
C ASN A 38 3.61 6.25 6.71
N ILE A 39 4.12 5.89 7.89
CA ILE A 39 4.42 4.52 8.30
C ILE A 39 3.61 4.23 9.58
N VAL A 40 3.10 3.01 9.72
CA VAL A 40 2.40 2.57 10.92
C VAL A 40 3.36 2.54 12.12
N ASN A 41 2.92 3.07 13.25
CA ASN A 41 3.72 3.10 14.45
C ASN A 41 3.60 1.80 15.25
N LEU A 42 4.74 1.17 15.57
CA LEU A 42 4.82 0.08 16.54
C LEU A 42 4.84 0.67 17.94
N VAL A 43 3.83 0.37 18.74
CA VAL A 43 3.71 0.80 20.14
C VAL A 43 4.51 -0.10 21.06
N GLY A 44 4.57 -1.40 20.75
CA GLY A 44 5.33 -2.37 21.53
C GLY A 44 5.16 -3.78 21.00
N PHE A 45 5.71 -4.74 21.74
CA PHE A 45 5.60 -6.16 21.42
C PHE A 45 5.46 -6.98 22.70
N CYS A 46 4.94 -8.20 22.57
CA CYS A 46 4.88 -9.21 23.61
C CYS A 46 5.63 -10.45 23.13
N PHE A 47 6.58 -10.91 23.94
CA PHE A 47 7.29 -12.16 23.74
C PHE A 47 7.36 -12.93 25.06
N GLU A 48 6.27 -13.60 25.42
CA GLU A 48 6.16 -14.34 26.68
C GLU A 48 5.47 -15.68 26.49
N ARG A 49 5.97 -16.73 27.15
CA ARG A 49 5.34 -18.06 27.21
C ARG A 49 4.97 -18.67 25.83
N GLY A 50 5.76 -18.37 24.80
CA GLY A 50 5.51 -18.84 23.43
C GLY A 50 4.53 -17.97 22.63
N GLU A 51 4.03 -16.87 23.20
CA GLU A 51 3.26 -15.86 22.49
C GLU A 51 4.19 -14.84 21.82
N GLN A 52 3.87 -14.52 20.57
CA GLN A 52 4.52 -13.48 19.78
C GLN A 52 3.43 -12.52 19.30
N MET A 53 3.39 -11.32 19.86
CA MET A 53 2.40 -10.31 19.50
C MET A 53 3.05 -8.95 19.24
N LEU A 54 2.62 -8.28 18.18
CA LEU A 54 3.00 -6.91 17.86
C LEU A 54 1.82 -5.99 18.13
N ILE A 55 2.09 -4.86 18.78
CA ILE A 55 1.09 -3.89 19.21
C ILE A 55 1.33 -2.60 18.43
N TYR A 56 0.36 -2.18 17.64
CA TYR A 56 0.44 -0.99 16.80
C TYR A 56 -0.56 0.06 17.23
N GLU A 57 -0.36 1.29 16.74
CA GLU A 57 -1.45 2.25 16.66
C GLU A 57 -2.66 1.65 15.91
N PHE A 58 -3.88 1.95 16.36
CA PHE A 58 -5.07 1.54 15.64
C PHE A 58 -5.39 2.52 14.52
N VAL A 59 -5.28 2.06 13.28
CA VAL A 59 -5.56 2.85 12.08
C VAL A 59 -7.02 2.63 11.65
N ARG A 60 -7.89 3.62 11.91
CA ARG A 60 -9.35 3.43 11.97
C ARG A 60 -10.01 2.96 10.68
N ASN A 61 -9.56 3.47 9.53
CA ASN A 61 -10.26 3.28 8.26
C ASN A 61 -9.81 2.01 7.49
N GLY A 62 -9.06 1.13 8.15
CA GLY A 62 -8.64 -0.15 7.57
C GLY A 62 -7.68 0.02 6.40
N SER A 63 -7.70 -0.96 5.47
CA SER A 63 -6.79 -0.97 4.33
C SER A 63 -7.36 -0.24 3.11
N LEU A 64 -6.45 0.25 2.25
CA LEU A 64 -6.80 0.82 0.95
C LEU A 64 -7.53 -0.21 0.07
N ARG A 65 -7.13 -1.48 0.13
CA ARG A 65 -7.82 -2.57 -0.59
C ARG A 65 -9.31 -2.66 -0.21
N ASP A 66 -9.62 -2.56 1.07
CA ASP A 66 -11.01 -2.67 1.55
C ASP A 66 -11.83 -1.44 1.12
N SER A 67 -11.19 -0.27 1.01
CA SER A 67 -11.81 0.95 0.47
C SER A 67 -12.04 0.87 -1.04
N LEU A 68 -11.07 0.38 -1.82
CA LEU A 68 -11.22 0.20 -3.27
C LEU A 68 -12.24 -0.88 -3.64
N SER A 69 -12.41 -1.90 -2.80
CA SER A 69 -13.43 -2.94 -3.00
C SER A 69 -14.83 -2.56 -2.52
N GLY A 70 -14.98 -1.39 -1.88
CA GLY A 70 -16.23 -0.93 -1.28
C GLY A 70 -16.61 -1.62 0.04
N LEU A 71 -15.77 -2.52 0.57
CA LEU A 71 -16.03 -3.25 1.81
C LEU A 71 -15.97 -2.36 3.05
N SER A 72 -15.18 -1.28 3.03
CA SER A 72 -15.09 -0.35 4.17
C SER A 72 -16.22 0.68 4.23
N GLY A 73 -17.04 0.79 3.16
CA GLY A 73 -18.02 1.88 3.00
C GLY A 73 -17.39 3.26 2.77
N ILE A 74 -16.05 3.35 2.68
CA ILE A 74 -15.34 4.61 2.46
C ILE A 74 -15.22 4.89 0.98
N TRP A 75 -15.70 6.07 0.59
CA TRP A 75 -15.60 6.54 -0.78
C TRP A 75 -14.33 7.37 -1.02
N LEU A 76 -13.51 6.95 -1.99
CA LEU A 76 -12.29 7.63 -2.40
C LEU A 76 -12.48 8.26 -3.80
N ASP A 77 -12.78 9.56 -3.80
CA ASP A 77 -12.75 10.39 -5.01
C ASP A 77 -11.32 10.52 -5.57
N TRP A 78 -11.18 11.12 -6.75
CA TRP A 78 -9.88 11.24 -7.41
C TRP A 78 -8.84 11.95 -6.53
N ARG A 79 -9.24 13.03 -5.84
CA ARG A 79 -8.36 13.81 -4.97
C ARG A 79 -7.83 12.97 -3.82
N ARG A 80 -8.71 12.24 -3.13
CA ARG A 80 -8.33 11.35 -2.02
C ARG A 80 -7.40 10.25 -2.50
N ARG A 81 -7.64 9.67 -3.68
CA ARG A 81 -6.73 8.66 -4.27
C ARG A 81 -5.33 9.22 -4.53
N LEU A 82 -5.22 10.43 -5.07
CA LEU A 82 -3.91 11.09 -5.25
C LEU A 82 -3.20 11.37 -3.92
N ASN A 83 -3.93 11.81 -2.89
CA ASN A 83 -3.36 12.03 -1.56
C ASN A 83 -2.88 10.73 -0.90
N VAL A 84 -3.65 9.65 -1.04
CA VAL A 84 -3.24 8.31 -0.58
C VAL A 84 -1.97 7.85 -1.30
N ALA A 85 -1.92 7.99 -2.64
CA ALA A 85 -0.74 7.68 -3.43
C ALA A 85 0.48 8.48 -2.94
N LEU A 86 0.33 9.79 -2.74
CA LEU A 86 1.41 10.66 -2.27
C LEU A 86 1.89 10.24 -0.87
N GLY A 87 0.98 9.98 0.06
CA GLY A 87 1.33 9.55 1.42
C GLY A 87 2.10 8.22 1.42
N ALA A 88 1.60 7.22 0.71
CA ALA A 88 2.28 5.93 0.59
C ALA A 88 3.65 6.07 -0.10
N ALA A 89 3.75 6.87 -1.17
CA ALA A 89 5.01 7.13 -1.84
C ALA A 89 6.04 7.80 -0.93
N ARG A 90 5.61 8.78 -0.12
CA ARG A 90 6.48 9.44 0.88
C ARG A 90 6.98 8.46 1.94
N GLY A 91 6.12 7.55 2.41
CA GLY A 91 6.51 6.48 3.34
C GLY A 91 7.60 5.57 2.76
N LEU A 92 7.43 5.12 1.52
CA LEU A 92 8.42 4.27 0.84
C LEU A 92 9.71 5.01 0.51
N ALA A 93 9.63 6.26 0.03
CA ALA A 93 10.80 7.10 -0.24
C ALA A 93 11.63 7.30 1.04
N TYR A 94 10.99 7.53 2.18
CA TYR A 94 11.67 7.62 3.47
C TYR A 94 12.47 6.33 3.78
N LEU A 95 11.88 5.15 3.61
CA LEU A 95 12.57 3.86 3.84
C LEU A 95 13.78 3.65 2.93
N HIS A 96 13.68 4.07 1.66
CA HIS A 96 14.71 3.84 0.65
C HIS A 96 15.86 4.84 0.71
N GLU A 97 15.56 6.09 1.05
CA GLU A 97 16.48 7.22 0.82
C GLU A 97 16.96 7.88 2.12
N LEU A 98 16.19 7.77 3.22
CA LEU A 98 16.46 8.49 4.48
C LEU A 98 16.78 7.59 5.67
N VAL A 99 16.49 6.29 5.59
CA VAL A 99 16.85 5.31 6.61
C VAL A 99 18.20 4.66 6.27
N ASN A 100 19.04 4.43 7.29
CA ASN A 100 20.33 3.77 7.14
C ASN A 100 20.51 2.62 8.17
N PRO A 101 20.74 1.37 7.73
CA PRO A 101 20.65 0.89 6.34
C PRO A 101 19.29 1.16 5.69
N ARG A 102 19.25 1.29 4.36
CA ARG A 102 17.98 1.47 3.64
C ARG A 102 17.13 0.22 3.83
N ILE A 103 15.81 0.37 3.78
CA ILE A 103 14.89 -0.74 4.05
C ILE A 103 14.04 -1.00 2.81
N ILE A 104 14.10 -2.23 2.29
CA ILE A 104 13.20 -2.69 1.22
C ILE A 104 11.99 -3.35 1.89
N HIS A 105 10.79 -2.86 1.61
CA HIS A 105 9.56 -3.37 2.22
C HIS A 105 9.20 -4.77 1.72
N ARG A 106 9.41 -5.04 0.42
CA ARG A 106 9.22 -6.35 -0.26
C ARG A 106 7.77 -6.85 -0.38
N ASP A 107 6.80 -6.15 0.19
CA ASP A 107 5.38 -6.54 0.13
C ASP A 107 4.46 -5.32 0.04
N VAL A 108 4.84 -4.37 -0.82
CA VAL A 108 4.03 -3.20 -1.15
C VAL A 108 2.78 -3.65 -1.89
N LYS A 109 1.61 -3.43 -1.28
CA LYS A 109 0.28 -3.76 -1.84
C LYS A 109 -0.81 -2.92 -1.18
N SER A 110 -1.97 -2.81 -1.83
CA SER A 110 -3.12 -2.05 -1.31
C SER A 110 -3.63 -2.54 0.06
N ALA A 111 -3.43 -3.82 0.40
CA ALA A 111 -3.76 -4.36 1.72
C ALA A 111 -2.81 -3.90 2.84
N ASN A 112 -1.59 -3.48 2.49
CA ASN A 112 -0.54 -3.04 3.42
C ASN A 112 -0.42 -1.50 3.46
N ILE A 113 -1.37 -0.79 2.85
CA ILE A 113 -1.52 0.66 2.95
C ILE A 113 -2.80 0.90 3.74
N LEU A 114 -2.66 1.34 4.99
CA LEU A 114 -3.77 1.63 5.87
C LEU A 114 -4.16 3.12 5.79
N LEU A 115 -5.41 3.43 6.13
CA LEU A 115 -5.94 4.80 6.09
C LEU A 115 -6.26 5.28 7.51
N ASP A 116 -5.66 6.39 7.92
CA ASP A 116 -5.99 7.03 9.21
C ASP A 116 -7.35 7.74 9.18
N GLU A 117 -7.72 8.38 10.28
CA GLU A 117 -9.01 9.07 10.46
C GLU A 117 -9.27 10.15 9.40
N SER A 118 -8.21 10.77 8.90
CA SER A 118 -8.24 11.80 7.86
C SER A 118 -7.94 11.25 6.46
N LEU A 119 -7.99 9.92 6.30
CA LEU A 119 -7.69 9.19 5.06
C LEU A 119 -6.25 9.38 4.55
N ASN A 120 -5.31 9.70 5.44
CA ASN A 120 -3.89 9.70 5.09
C ASN A 120 -3.38 8.26 5.07
N ALA A 121 -2.51 7.97 4.10
CA ALA A 121 -1.90 6.67 3.96
C ALA A 121 -0.81 6.41 5.01
N LYS A 122 -0.82 5.21 5.58
CA LYS A 122 0.24 4.63 6.43
C LYS A 122 0.65 3.27 5.88
N VAL A 123 1.92 3.13 5.50
CA VAL A 123 2.50 1.85 5.07
C VAL A 123 2.67 0.94 6.29
N ALA A 124 2.26 -0.32 6.17
CA ALA A 124 2.19 -1.29 7.24
C ALA A 124 2.71 -2.67 6.79
N ASP A 125 2.83 -3.60 7.75
CA ASP A 125 3.26 -4.99 7.56
C ASP A 125 4.69 -5.16 7.06
N PHE A 126 5.64 -5.01 7.99
CA PHE A 126 7.08 -5.07 7.71
C PHE A 126 7.67 -6.48 7.89
N GLY A 127 6.85 -7.51 8.03
CA GLY A 127 7.33 -8.88 8.29
C GLY A 127 8.26 -9.43 7.21
N LEU A 128 8.09 -9.00 5.96
CA LEU A 128 8.95 -9.41 4.83
C LEU A 128 10.07 -8.42 4.51
N SER A 129 10.12 -7.30 5.23
CA SER A 129 11.07 -6.22 4.96
C SER A 129 12.52 -6.67 5.19
N LYS A 130 13.45 -5.99 4.53
CA LYS A 130 14.86 -6.33 4.61
C LYS A 130 15.73 -5.07 4.64
N PRO A 131 16.49 -4.84 5.74
CA PRO A 131 17.56 -3.86 5.74
C PRO A 131 18.63 -4.22 4.70
N MET A 132 19.16 -3.21 4.02
CA MET A 132 20.19 -3.35 2.99
C MET A 132 21.29 -2.29 3.23
N ASP A 133 22.52 -2.75 3.42
CA ASP A 133 23.69 -1.89 3.42
C ASP A 133 24.08 -1.52 1.98
N ASN A 134 24.62 -0.32 1.79
CA ASN A 134 24.96 0.24 0.46
C ASN A 134 25.96 -0.60 -0.38
N SER A 135 26.57 -1.64 0.20
CA SER A 135 27.59 -2.47 -0.45
C SER A 135 27.07 -3.81 -0.98
N GLU A 136 25.82 -4.20 -0.70
CA GLU A 136 25.35 -5.56 -0.99
C GLU A 136 24.04 -5.57 -1.79
N LEU A 137 24.15 -5.97 -3.05
CA LEU A 137 23.03 -6.54 -3.76
C LEU A 137 22.64 -7.86 -3.06
N ILE A 138 21.41 -7.92 -2.55
CA ILE A 138 20.92 -9.13 -1.90
C ILE A 138 20.54 -10.11 -3.02
N LEU A 139 21.44 -11.04 -3.32
CA LEU A 139 21.01 -12.32 -3.88
C LEU A 139 20.06 -12.91 -2.83
N ALA A 140 18.78 -13.05 -3.16
CA ALA A 140 17.83 -13.72 -2.27
C ALA A 140 18.26 -15.18 -2.16
N THR A 141 19.08 -15.46 -1.15
CA THR A 141 19.81 -16.73 -0.96
C THR A 141 18.92 -17.95 -0.78
N THR A 142 17.59 -17.79 -0.70
CA THR A 142 16.68 -18.92 -0.45
C THR A 142 15.31 -18.87 -1.13
N GLN A 143 14.66 -17.71 -1.33
CA GLN A 143 13.32 -17.69 -1.96
C GLN A 143 12.84 -16.28 -2.39
N VAL A 144 12.08 -16.22 -3.50
CA VAL A 144 11.22 -15.08 -3.84
C VAL A 144 10.08 -14.99 -2.82
N LYS A 145 9.92 -13.83 -2.17
CA LYS A 145 8.80 -13.55 -1.25
C LYS A 145 8.06 -12.30 -1.70
N GLY A 146 6.77 -12.23 -1.39
CA GLY A 146 5.87 -11.14 -1.74
C GLY A 146 4.51 -11.66 -2.20
N THR A 147 3.58 -10.74 -2.46
CA THR A 147 2.22 -11.09 -2.89
C THR A 147 2.11 -11.18 -4.42
N ARG A 148 1.56 -12.30 -4.93
CA ARG A 148 1.32 -12.49 -6.38
C ARG A 148 0.50 -11.33 -6.96
N GLY A 149 0.93 -10.82 -8.11
CA GLY A 149 0.37 -9.60 -8.72
C GLY A 149 1.18 -8.34 -8.42
N TYR A 150 1.97 -8.32 -7.34
CA TYR A 150 2.85 -7.21 -6.96
C TYR A 150 4.34 -7.55 -7.05
N ILE A 151 4.67 -8.85 -7.21
CA ILE A 151 6.06 -9.30 -7.29
C ILE A 151 6.71 -8.75 -8.56
N ASP A 152 7.83 -8.06 -8.35
CA ASP A 152 8.72 -7.58 -9.40
C ASP A 152 9.19 -8.75 -10.29
N PRO A 153 8.96 -8.69 -11.62
CA PRO A 153 9.34 -9.75 -12.54
C PRO A 153 10.86 -9.92 -12.67
N GLU A 154 11.66 -8.86 -12.53
CA GLU A 154 13.12 -8.94 -12.54
C GLU A 154 13.62 -9.65 -11.27
N TYR A 155 13.09 -9.27 -10.10
CA TYR A 155 13.37 -9.96 -8.86
C TYR A 155 12.99 -11.44 -8.92
N GLN A 156 11.83 -11.76 -9.50
CA GLN A 156 11.39 -13.15 -9.65
C GLN A 156 12.33 -13.97 -10.55
N LYS A 157 12.86 -13.36 -11.63
CA LYS A 157 13.75 -14.04 -12.59
C LYS A 157 15.19 -14.15 -12.09
N THR A 158 15.70 -13.12 -11.45
CA THR A 158 17.13 -12.97 -11.12
C THR A 158 17.45 -13.28 -9.65
N LEU A 159 16.42 -13.36 -8.80
CA LEU A 159 16.53 -13.38 -7.34
C LEU A 159 17.22 -12.14 -6.74
N LEU A 160 17.38 -11.08 -7.53
CA LEU A 160 18.01 -9.83 -7.12
C LEU A 160 16.97 -8.90 -6.50
N LEU A 161 17.00 -8.73 -5.19
CA LEU A 161 16.11 -7.80 -4.49
C LEU A 161 16.76 -6.42 -4.44
N THR A 162 16.03 -5.39 -4.87
CA THR A 162 16.44 -3.98 -4.81
C THR A 162 15.27 -3.10 -4.38
N GLU A 163 15.51 -1.82 -4.07
CA GLU A 163 14.43 -0.87 -3.82
C GLU A 163 13.48 -0.71 -5.03
N LYS A 164 13.96 -1.03 -6.24
CA LYS A 164 13.14 -1.04 -7.46
C LYS A 164 12.06 -2.12 -7.44
N SER A 165 12.19 -3.14 -6.60
CA SER A 165 11.14 -4.13 -6.41
C SER A 165 9.92 -3.55 -5.67
N ASP A 166 10.15 -2.64 -4.72
CA ASP A 166 9.07 -1.88 -4.08
C ASP A 166 8.44 -0.86 -5.05
N VAL A 167 9.25 -0.24 -5.91
CA VAL A 167 8.75 0.68 -6.96
C VAL A 167 7.78 -0.06 -7.90
N TYR A 168 8.09 -1.30 -8.28
CA TYR A 168 7.17 -2.11 -9.09
C TYR A 168 5.85 -2.36 -8.36
N GLY A 169 5.91 -2.83 -7.10
CA GLY A 169 4.71 -3.07 -6.28
C GLY A 169 3.88 -1.79 -6.10
N PHE A 170 4.52 -0.64 -5.92
CA PHE A 170 3.84 0.65 -5.84
C PHE A 170 3.19 1.05 -7.18
N GLY A 171 3.85 0.79 -8.31
CA GLY A 171 3.27 0.97 -9.64
C GLY A 171 1.96 0.18 -9.83
N VAL A 172 1.92 -1.05 -9.32
CA VAL A 172 0.68 -1.86 -9.30
C VAL A 172 -0.39 -1.20 -8.43
N VAL A 173 -0.04 -0.69 -7.25
CA VAL A 173 -0.98 0.06 -6.39
C VAL A 173 -1.53 1.30 -7.09
N LEU A 174 -0.73 2.03 -7.86
CA LEU A 174 -1.22 3.17 -8.66
C LEU A 174 -2.26 2.72 -9.69
N LEU A 175 -2.07 1.57 -10.35
CA LEU A 175 -3.07 1.01 -11.26
C LEU A 175 -4.35 0.59 -10.53
N GLU A 176 -4.26 0.04 -9.33
CA GLU A 176 -5.44 -0.26 -8.48
C GLU A 176 -6.19 1.04 -8.13
N LEU A 177 -5.47 2.10 -7.75
CA LEU A 177 -6.07 3.41 -7.45
C LEU A 177 -6.77 4.00 -8.67
N VAL A 178 -6.24 3.83 -9.88
CA VAL A 178 -6.92 4.32 -11.09
C VAL A 178 -8.15 3.49 -11.43
N SER A 179 -8.08 2.18 -11.26
CA SER A 179 -9.04 1.24 -11.87
C SER A 179 -10.03 0.58 -10.92
N GLY A 180 -9.78 0.64 -9.60
CA GLY A 180 -10.54 -0.10 -8.60
C GLY A 180 -10.43 -1.63 -8.72
N ARG A 181 -9.60 -2.12 -9.64
CA ARG A 181 -9.47 -3.55 -9.94
C ARG A 181 -8.36 -4.20 -9.15
N LYS A 182 -8.52 -5.49 -8.91
CA LYS A 182 -7.49 -6.33 -8.28
C LYS A 182 -6.30 -6.51 -9.23
N PRO A 183 -5.07 -6.61 -8.71
CA PRO A 183 -3.84 -6.77 -9.50
C PRO A 183 -3.78 -8.11 -10.26
N LEU A 184 -4.48 -9.13 -9.74
CA LEU A 184 -4.58 -10.46 -10.33
C LEU A 184 -6.01 -10.96 -10.13
N GLU A 185 -6.75 -11.12 -11.23
CA GLU A 185 -8.12 -11.63 -11.20
C GLU A 185 -8.32 -12.65 -12.33
N ARG A 186 -8.89 -13.82 -11.98
CA ARG A 186 -9.13 -14.93 -12.93
C ARG A 186 -7.91 -15.29 -13.81
N GLY A 187 -6.71 -15.21 -13.23
CA GLY A 187 -5.44 -15.53 -13.89
C GLY A 187 -4.88 -14.43 -14.80
N LYS A 188 -5.53 -13.26 -14.87
CA LYS A 188 -5.04 -12.11 -15.64
C LYS A 188 -4.42 -11.07 -14.73
N TYR A 189 -3.25 -10.58 -15.12
CA TYR A 189 -2.54 -9.52 -14.40
C TYR A 189 -3.00 -8.16 -14.90
N LEU A 190 -3.39 -7.27 -13.98
CA LEU A 190 -3.83 -5.92 -14.29
C LEU A 190 -2.79 -5.16 -15.12
N VAL A 191 -1.50 -5.30 -14.77
CA VAL A 191 -0.39 -4.68 -15.50
C VAL A 191 -0.39 -5.08 -16.99
N ALA A 192 -0.63 -6.37 -17.29
CA ALA A 192 -0.63 -6.88 -18.66
C ALA A 192 -1.86 -6.40 -19.46
N GLU A 193 -3.02 -6.36 -18.81
CA GLU A 193 -4.25 -5.83 -19.42
C GLU A 193 -4.09 -4.35 -19.74
N VAL A 194 -3.64 -3.54 -18.77
CA VAL A 194 -3.38 -2.11 -18.98
C VAL A 194 -2.34 -1.89 -20.08
N SER A 195 -1.21 -2.60 -20.03
CA SER A 195 -0.15 -2.49 -21.04
C SER A 195 -0.64 -2.78 -22.46
N SER A 196 -1.53 -3.77 -22.61
CA SER A 196 -2.09 -4.18 -23.90
C SER A 196 -3.14 -3.21 -24.42
N SER A 197 -3.85 -2.52 -23.52
CA SER A 197 -4.84 -1.49 -23.85
C SER A 197 -4.20 -0.11 -24.15
N LEU A 198 -2.96 0.13 -23.74
CA LEU A 198 -2.19 1.34 -24.10
C LEU A 198 -1.68 1.25 -25.55
N ASP A 199 -2.57 1.35 -26.52
CA ASP A 199 -2.20 1.47 -27.93
C ASP A 199 -1.74 2.92 -28.23
N ARG A 200 -0.42 3.17 -28.18
CA ARG A 200 0.20 4.50 -28.36
C ARG A 200 -0.11 5.21 -29.70
N LYS A 201 -0.79 4.53 -30.63
CA LYS A 201 -1.12 5.05 -31.97
C LYS A 201 -2.55 5.57 -32.12
N LYS A 202 -3.42 5.38 -31.12
CA LYS A 202 -4.79 5.88 -31.17
C LYS A 202 -4.91 7.09 -30.25
N ASP A 203 -5.24 8.23 -30.85
CA ASP A 203 -5.63 9.44 -30.12
C ASP A 203 -6.74 9.09 -29.11
N LEU A 204 -6.50 9.47 -27.86
CA LEU A 204 -7.38 9.25 -26.71
C LEU A 204 -7.71 7.78 -26.41
N TYR A 205 -6.77 7.11 -25.74
CA TYR A 205 -7.03 6.41 -24.47
C TYR A 205 -8.47 5.90 -24.26
N SER A 206 -8.70 4.59 -24.37
CA SER A 206 -9.77 3.90 -23.62
C SER A 206 -9.53 3.93 -22.10
N LEU A 207 -8.91 4.97 -21.55
CA LEU A 207 -8.74 5.17 -20.11
C LEU A 207 -10.09 5.22 -19.40
N HIS A 208 -11.16 5.61 -20.10
CA HIS A 208 -12.52 5.51 -19.57
C HIS A 208 -12.90 4.07 -19.21
N GLU A 209 -12.44 3.07 -19.97
CA GLU A 209 -12.64 1.66 -19.61
C GLU A 209 -11.68 1.21 -18.49
N LEU A 210 -10.57 1.94 -18.29
CA LEU A 210 -9.65 1.68 -17.18
C LEU A 210 -10.23 2.19 -15.85
N LEU A 211 -10.83 3.37 -15.89
CA LEU A 211 -11.25 4.15 -14.73
C LEU A 211 -12.26 3.42 -13.86
N ASP A 212 -12.02 3.49 -12.55
CA ASP A 212 -13.00 3.10 -11.55
C ASP A 212 -14.25 4.00 -11.63
N PRO A 213 -15.45 3.44 -11.85
CA PRO A 213 -16.69 4.21 -11.90
C PRO A 213 -16.96 5.00 -10.62
N SER A 214 -16.46 4.52 -9.47
CA SER A 214 -16.61 5.21 -8.20
C SER A 214 -15.79 6.50 -8.13
N ILE A 215 -14.86 6.79 -9.04
CA ILE A 215 -14.17 8.09 -9.05
C ILE A 215 -15.17 9.25 -9.31
N GLY A 216 -16.37 8.95 -9.80
CA GLY A 216 -17.54 9.83 -9.77
C GLY A 216 -17.37 11.09 -10.62
N LEU A 217 -17.28 10.92 -11.95
CA LEU A 217 -17.06 12.06 -12.83
C LEU A 217 -17.87 12.03 -14.12
N ASP A 218 -18.46 13.18 -14.43
CA ASP A 218 -19.00 13.54 -15.75
C ASP A 218 -17.89 13.91 -16.76
N THR A 219 -16.63 14.06 -16.31
CA THR A 219 -15.46 14.47 -17.14
C THR A 219 -14.15 13.77 -16.75
N LYS A 220 -13.14 13.77 -17.63
CA LYS A 220 -11.84 13.12 -17.35
C LYS A 220 -11.13 13.78 -16.16
N PRO A 221 -10.68 13.01 -15.13
CA PRO A 221 -9.92 13.58 -14.02
C PRO A 221 -8.60 14.20 -14.47
N LYS A 222 -8.30 15.40 -13.94
CA LYS A 222 -7.03 16.10 -14.22
C LYS A 222 -5.85 15.27 -13.73
N GLY A 223 -4.83 15.13 -14.59
CA GLY A 223 -3.60 14.39 -14.27
C GLY A 223 -3.73 12.87 -14.30
N LEU A 224 -4.88 12.33 -14.73
CA LEU A 224 -5.09 10.88 -14.88
C LEU A 224 -4.08 10.24 -15.83
N ASP A 225 -3.88 10.85 -16.99
CA ASP A 225 -2.90 10.42 -17.99
C ASP A 225 -1.50 10.34 -17.40
N LYS A 226 -1.11 11.35 -16.63
CA LYS A 226 0.19 11.42 -15.96
C LYS A 226 0.36 10.36 -14.87
N ILE A 227 -0.69 10.07 -14.09
CA ILE A 227 -0.64 8.97 -13.10
C ILE A 227 -0.50 7.61 -13.80
N VAL A 228 -1.23 7.40 -14.90
CA VAL A 228 -1.11 6.14 -15.65
C VAL A 228 0.28 6.02 -16.25
N ASP A 229 0.82 7.08 -16.85
CA ASP A 229 2.19 7.09 -17.37
C ASP A 229 3.22 6.81 -16.27
N LEU A 230 3.04 7.41 -15.08
CA LEU A 230 3.90 7.17 -13.92
C LEU A 230 3.81 5.71 -13.45
N ALA A 231 2.60 5.16 -13.33
CA ALA A 231 2.38 3.77 -12.98
C ALA A 231 3.08 2.84 -13.98
N MET A 232 2.92 3.10 -15.28
CA MET A 232 3.55 2.33 -16.35
C MET A 232 5.09 2.43 -16.35
N LYS A 233 5.66 3.56 -15.93
CA LYS A 233 7.11 3.68 -15.68
C LYS A 233 7.55 2.87 -14.45
N CYS A 234 6.74 2.84 -13.40
CA CYS A 234 7.05 2.06 -12.19
C CYS A 234 7.02 0.55 -12.45
N VAL A 235 6.15 0.06 -13.34
CA VAL A 235 6.00 -1.38 -13.64
C VAL A 235 6.85 -1.88 -14.82
N GLN A 236 7.91 -1.15 -15.21
CA GLN A 236 8.83 -1.62 -16.25
C GLN A 236 9.48 -2.96 -15.89
N GLU A 237 9.73 -3.81 -16.88
CA GLU A 237 10.35 -5.13 -16.69
C GLU A 237 11.73 -5.03 -16.03
N LYS A 238 12.58 -4.09 -16.48
CA LYS A 238 13.90 -3.83 -15.89
C LYS A 238 13.81 -2.79 -14.79
N GLY A 239 14.37 -3.08 -13.62
CA GLY A 239 14.44 -2.17 -12.48
C GLY A 239 15.25 -0.91 -12.75
N SER A 240 16.23 -0.97 -13.67
CA SER A 240 16.99 0.21 -14.11
C SER A 240 16.14 1.28 -14.77
N ASP A 241 15.04 0.87 -15.41
CA ASP A 241 14.17 1.75 -16.19
C ASP A 241 13.03 2.34 -15.33
N ARG A 242 12.93 1.90 -14.07
CA ARG A 242 11.98 2.40 -13.07
C ARG A 242 12.55 3.64 -12.35
N PRO A 243 11.71 4.63 -12.01
CA PRO A 243 12.12 5.77 -11.19
C PRO A 243 12.52 5.34 -9.77
N THR A 244 13.16 6.23 -9.01
CA THR A 244 13.25 6.07 -7.53
C THR A 244 11.92 6.48 -6.88
N MET A 245 11.69 6.06 -5.63
CA MET A 245 10.48 6.50 -4.91
C MET A 245 10.47 8.02 -4.66
N GLY A 246 11.62 8.66 -4.46
CA GLY A 246 11.72 10.12 -4.41
C GLY A 246 11.32 10.81 -5.73
N GLU A 247 11.65 10.24 -6.88
CA GLU A 247 11.18 10.73 -8.19
C GLU A 247 9.67 10.51 -8.35
N VAL A 248 9.14 9.37 -7.89
CA VAL A 248 7.70 9.09 -7.87
C VAL A 248 6.95 10.11 -7.00
N VAL A 249 7.46 10.45 -5.82
CA VAL A 249 6.88 11.49 -4.95
C VAL A 249 6.79 12.82 -5.70
N LYS A 250 7.90 13.28 -6.31
CA LYS A 250 7.94 14.54 -7.06
C LYS A 250 6.92 14.57 -8.20
N GLU A 251 6.78 13.47 -8.94
CA GLU A 251 5.82 13.42 -10.05
C GLU A 251 4.37 13.46 -9.53
N ILE A 252 4.04 12.77 -8.42
CA ILE A 252 2.71 12.86 -7.82
C ILE A 252 2.41 14.27 -7.31
N GLU A 253 3.39 14.96 -6.70
CA GLU A 253 3.25 16.36 -6.28
C GLU A 253 2.98 17.30 -7.46
N ASN A 254 3.69 17.10 -8.58
CA ASN A 254 3.45 17.85 -9.82
C ASN A 254 2.03 17.61 -10.37
N ILE A 255 1.56 16.37 -10.34
CA ILE A 255 0.22 15.98 -10.78
C ILE A 255 -0.86 16.64 -9.91
N LEU A 256 -0.68 16.65 -8.59
CA LEU A 256 -1.57 17.34 -7.66
C LEU A 256 -1.64 18.84 -7.94
N HIS A 257 -0.48 19.48 -8.17
CA HIS A 257 -0.43 20.89 -8.53
C HIS A 257 -1.18 21.19 -9.85
N LEU A 258 -1.00 20.34 -10.87
CA LEU A 258 -1.74 20.45 -12.15
C LEU A 258 -3.26 20.25 -11.98
N ALA A 259 -3.66 19.43 -11.00
CA ALA A 259 -5.06 19.25 -10.64
C ALA A 259 -5.63 20.43 -9.83
N GLY A 260 -4.81 21.42 -9.46
CA GLY A 260 -5.20 22.56 -8.61
C GLY A 260 -5.26 22.22 -7.12
N LEU A 261 -4.55 21.18 -6.71
CA LEU A 261 -4.53 20.67 -5.34
C LEU A 261 -3.20 21.04 -4.67
N ASN A 262 -3.24 21.40 -3.39
CA ASN A 262 -2.03 21.66 -2.60
C ASN A 262 -1.49 20.33 -2.03
N PRO A 263 -0.28 19.88 -2.43
CA PRO A 263 0.31 18.60 -1.98
C PRO A 263 0.70 18.58 -0.49
N ASN A 264 0.68 19.74 0.17
CA ASN A 264 0.96 19.91 1.59
C ASN A 264 -0.28 20.29 2.41
N ALA A 265 -1.45 20.45 1.78
CA ALA A 265 -2.67 20.63 2.53
C ALA A 265 -3.06 19.29 3.18
N GLU A 266 -3.12 19.26 4.51
CA GLU A 266 -3.76 18.17 5.23
C GLU A 266 -5.21 18.05 4.72
N ALA A 267 -5.69 16.82 4.55
CA ALA A 267 -7.07 16.61 4.15
C ALA A 267 -7.99 17.22 5.23
N GLU A 268 -8.60 18.37 4.92
CA GLU A 268 -9.64 18.94 5.77
C GLU A 268 -10.72 17.88 5.98
N SER A 269 -11.10 17.66 7.25
CA SER A 269 -12.16 16.74 7.62
C SER A 269 -13.48 17.24 7.06
N THR A 270 -13.89 16.78 5.88
CA THR A 270 -15.27 16.97 5.43
C THR A 270 -16.12 15.94 6.15
N SER A 271 -16.54 16.26 7.37
CA SER A 271 -17.67 15.61 8.03
C SER A 271 -18.95 16.03 7.31
N ALA A 272 -19.25 15.40 6.18
CA ALA A 272 -20.61 15.39 5.67
C ALA A 272 -21.33 14.21 6.32
N SER A 273 -21.76 14.42 7.57
CA SER A 273 -22.74 13.57 8.23
C SER A 273 -24.07 13.73 7.53
N PHE A 274 -24.51 12.68 6.83
CA PHE A 274 -25.90 12.56 6.40
C PHE A 274 -26.69 12.01 7.60
N GLU A 275 -27.34 12.89 8.35
CA GLU A 275 -28.31 12.52 9.38
C GLU A 275 -29.69 12.33 8.74
N GLU A 276 -30.20 11.09 8.83
CA GLU A 276 -31.52 10.69 9.35
C GLU A 276 -32.07 9.46 8.59
N ALA A 277 -32.05 8.30 9.26
CA ALA A 277 -33.27 7.61 9.66
C ALA A 277 -32.98 6.38 10.54
N SER A 278 -33.53 6.43 11.75
CA SER A 278 -34.02 5.32 12.60
C SER A 278 -33.05 4.29 13.20
N GLN A 279 -32.77 4.53 14.49
CA GLN A 279 -32.91 3.65 15.67
C GLN A 279 -32.94 2.11 15.52
N ASP A 280 -32.20 1.50 16.46
CA ASP A 280 -32.33 0.17 17.05
C ASP A 280 -31.82 -1.06 16.27
N GLU A 281 -30.62 -1.51 16.66
CA GLU A 281 -30.31 -2.86 17.20
C GLU A 281 -28.88 -3.28 16.83
N PHE A 282 -28.03 -3.46 17.86
CA PHE A 282 -26.74 -4.12 17.74
C PHE A 282 -26.94 -5.61 17.40
N PRO A 283 -26.31 -6.16 16.35
CA PRO A 283 -26.21 -7.60 16.21
C PRO A 283 -25.01 -8.12 17.01
N PRO A 284 -25.19 -9.10 17.91
CA PRO A 284 -24.10 -9.76 18.60
C PRO A 284 -23.64 -10.98 17.78
N SER A 285 -22.41 -10.97 17.25
CA SER A 285 -21.52 -12.15 17.16
C SER A 285 -20.42 -11.95 16.11
N LEU A 286 -19.16 -11.98 16.55
CA LEU A 286 -18.11 -12.63 15.77
C LEU A 286 -17.43 -13.61 16.72
N LYS A 287 -17.92 -14.86 16.65
CA LYS A 287 -17.26 -16.04 17.19
C LYS A 287 -16.00 -16.29 16.39
N GLU A 288 -14.99 -16.80 17.08
CA GLU A 288 -13.78 -17.39 16.54
C GLU A 288 -14.13 -18.38 15.41
N GLU A 289 -13.56 -18.18 14.22
CA GLU A 289 -13.50 -19.23 13.20
C GLU A 289 -12.06 -19.73 13.09
N GLU A 290 -11.84 -20.91 13.70
CA GLU A 290 -10.77 -21.82 13.34
C GLU A 290 -10.97 -22.28 11.89
N LEU A 291 -10.10 -21.83 10.98
CA LEU A 291 -9.92 -22.48 9.69
C LEU A 291 -8.74 -23.45 9.80
N SER A 292 -9.07 -24.66 10.22
CA SER A 292 -8.36 -25.86 9.80
C SER A 292 -8.80 -26.20 8.38
N LEU A 293 -7.84 -26.52 7.50
CA LEU A 293 -7.84 -27.71 6.63
C LEU A 293 -6.75 -27.60 5.55
N SER A 294 -5.95 -28.67 5.50
CA SER A 294 -5.18 -29.24 4.38
C SER A 294 -4.33 -28.34 3.49
#